data_AF-A0A810A5B9-F1
#
_entry.id   AF-A0A810A5B9-F1
#
_cell.length_a   1.000
_cell.length_b   1.000
_cell.length_c   1.000
_cell.angle_alpha   90.00
_cell.angle_beta   90.00
_cell.angle_gamma   90.00
#
_symmetry.space_group_name_H-M   'P 1'
#
loop_
_entity.id
_entity.type
_entity.pdbx_description
1 polymer ?
#
loop_
_entity_poly.entity_id
_entity_poly.type
_entity_poly.pdbx_seq_one_letter_code
_entity_poly.pdbx_strand_id
1 'polypeptide(L)'
;MRDVFTDAINSPPGRLAEVVLHKLHKGHGSELSDDVRLRLDRLIDAPGKAGLLGRVRLARDVPFLFEHAPNWTTSRVVPLFDWASPDAASVWSARKYSSYIGSPKLFGLIKQPFLQMFGRSDMQAQDLEKFAEWLTTILIANHAKAAGYPLLDTEARSALRKTGGRSLSSVGHRLAVEMQGAKSEEKIKRWQTVVGPVFRGIWPLDVELQTPAATFTLVRILLAAGEAFPEAADVIIPFIQPDDPRSQSTIHSIAEADEALYQAAPSKMLDMMVAVVGDAPLGSVYALGKALSRLRTISPALGDSRKFQKLLAYASRH
;
A
#
# COMPACT_ATOMS: atom_id res chain seq x y z
N MET A 1 -3.73 18.19 13.31
CA MET A 1 -4.98 17.86 14.02
C MET A 1 -4.75 16.52 14.71
N ARG A 2 -4.89 16.42 16.04
CA ARG A 2 -4.76 15.12 16.72
C ARG A 2 -5.91 14.24 16.27
N ASP A 3 -5.65 12.97 15.94
CA ASP A 3 -6.72 12.08 15.54
C ASP A 3 -7.52 11.56 16.74
N VAL A 4 -8.77 11.18 16.49
CA VAL A 4 -9.73 10.77 17.52
C VAL A 4 -9.24 9.53 18.27
N PHE A 5 -8.43 8.68 17.63
CA PHE A 5 -7.84 7.51 18.27
C PHE A 5 -6.79 7.89 19.33
N THR A 6 -5.95 8.89 19.05
CA THR A 6 -4.99 9.42 20.04
C THR A 6 -5.71 10.00 21.26
N ASP A 7 -6.84 10.67 21.05
CA ASP A 7 -7.69 11.11 22.17
C ASP A 7 -8.29 9.91 22.92
N ALA A 8 -8.72 8.87 22.19
CA ALA A 8 -9.33 7.69 22.77
C ALA A 8 -8.37 6.95 23.72
N ILE A 9 -7.15 6.64 23.30
CA ILE A 9 -6.15 5.93 24.13
C ILE A 9 -5.76 6.72 25.39
N ASN A 10 -5.90 8.05 25.36
CA ASN A 10 -5.58 8.93 26.48
C ASN A 10 -6.81 9.31 27.33
N SER A 11 -7.97 8.72 27.05
CA SER A 11 -9.23 9.04 27.73
C SER A 11 -9.69 7.93 28.69
N PRO A 12 -10.48 8.25 29.74
CA PRO A 12 -11.06 7.24 30.61
C PRO A 12 -11.89 6.16 29.87
N PRO A 13 -12.75 6.51 28.88
CA PRO A 13 -13.47 5.50 28.09
C PRO A 13 -12.55 4.54 27.31
N GLY A 14 -11.47 5.06 26.71
CA GLY A 14 -10.54 4.20 25.97
C GLY A 14 -9.69 3.30 26.87
N ARG A 15 -9.24 3.81 28.02
CA ARG A 15 -8.56 2.98 29.04
C ARG A 15 -9.48 1.91 29.62
N LEU A 16 -10.77 2.23 29.82
CA LEU A 16 -11.76 1.25 30.25
C LEU A 16 -11.92 0.14 29.20
N ALA A 17 -12.04 0.50 27.91
CA ALA A 17 -12.10 -0.48 26.83
C ALA A 17 -10.86 -1.39 26.82
N GLU A 18 -9.67 -0.81 26.95
CA GLU A 18 -8.40 -1.55 27.03
C GLU A 18 -8.37 -2.53 28.20
N VAL A 19 -8.75 -2.11 29.40
CA VAL A 19 -8.81 -3.00 30.58
C VAL A 19 -9.79 -4.15 30.35
N VAL A 20 -10.94 -3.88 29.74
CA VAL A 20 -11.92 -4.93 29.42
C VAL A 20 -11.39 -5.88 28.34
N LEU A 21 -10.68 -5.37 27.33
CA LEU A 21 -9.99 -6.18 26.31
C LEU A 21 -8.89 -7.05 26.91
N HIS A 22 -8.14 -6.57 27.90
CA HIS A 22 -7.16 -7.40 28.61
C HIS A 22 -7.79 -8.51 29.45
N LYS A 23 -9.06 -8.37 29.85
CA LYS A 23 -9.79 -9.45 30.53
C LYS A 23 -10.29 -10.54 29.60
N LEU A 24 -10.19 -10.35 28.28
CA LEU A 24 -10.58 -11.35 27.27
C LEU A 24 -9.56 -12.49 27.05
N HIS A 25 -8.58 -12.70 27.94
CA HIS A 25 -7.58 -13.75 27.78
C HIS A 25 -8.17 -15.17 27.83
N LYS A 26 -8.02 -15.90 26.72
CA LYS A 26 -8.00 -17.37 26.53
C LYS A 26 -8.94 -18.20 27.43
N GLY A 27 -10.21 -17.80 27.54
CA GLY A 27 -11.26 -18.70 28.01
C GLY A 27 -11.64 -19.69 26.91
N HIS A 28 -11.95 -20.93 27.28
CA HIS A 28 -12.37 -22.02 26.38
C HIS A 28 -13.76 -21.81 25.71
N GLY A 29 -14.18 -20.56 25.52
CA GLY A 29 -15.45 -20.19 24.91
C GLY A 29 -15.21 -19.36 23.66
N SER A 30 -16.02 -19.59 22.63
CA SER A 30 -16.01 -18.78 21.41
C SER A 30 -16.68 -17.42 21.59
N GLU A 31 -17.15 -17.04 22.78
CA GLU A 31 -17.92 -15.81 23.02
C GLU A 31 -17.62 -15.15 24.37
N LEU A 32 -18.08 -13.90 24.52
CA LEU A 32 -17.97 -13.10 25.75
C LEU A 32 -18.78 -13.70 26.91
N SER A 33 -18.27 -13.58 28.14
CA SER A 33 -19.08 -13.77 29.34
C SER A 33 -20.07 -12.61 29.51
N ASP A 34 -21.19 -12.86 30.21
CA ASP A 34 -22.26 -11.87 30.37
C ASP A 34 -21.78 -10.56 31.03
N ASP A 35 -20.88 -10.62 32.03
CA ASP A 35 -20.31 -9.41 32.67
C ASP A 35 -19.47 -8.58 31.68
N VAL A 36 -18.64 -9.23 30.86
CA VAL A 36 -17.80 -8.55 29.86
C VAL A 36 -18.69 -7.96 28.76
N ARG A 37 -19.65 -8.74 28.27
CA ARG A 37 -20.64 -8.31 27.28
C ARG A 37 -21.40 -7.06 27.74
N LEU A 38 -21.95 -7.08 28.95
CA LEU A 38 -22.72 -5.95 29.50
C LEU A 38 -21.88 -4.67 29.58
N ARG A 39 -20.59 -4.78 29.95
CA ARG A 39 -19.68 -3.63 30.01
C ARG A 39 -19.37 -3.07 28.63
N LEU A 40 -19.10 -3.94 27.66
CA LEU A 40 -18.83 -3.52 26.28
C LEU A 40 -20.07 -2.95 25.60
N ASP A 41 -21.25 -3.52 25.85
CA ASP A 41 -22.52 -2.99 25.34
C ASP A 41 -22.77 -1.58 25.88
N ARG A 42 -22.60 -1.36 27.19
CA ARG A 42 -22.69 -0.01 27.78
C ARG A 42 -21.68 0.98 27.20
N LEU A 43 -20.48 0.52 26.86
CA LEU A 43 -19.46 1.37 26.24
C LEU A 43 -19.84 1.76 24.81
N ILE A 44 -20.37 0.81 24.03
CA ILE A 44 -20.83 1.05 22.66
C ILE A 44 -22.06 1.95 22.65
N ASP A 45 -23.02 1.74 23.55
CA ASP A 45 -24.28 2.50 23.60
C ASP A 45 -24.13 3.88 24.27
N ALA A 46 -22.97 4.17 24.86
CA ALA A 46 -22.75 5.45 25.52
C ALA A 46 -22.92 6.63 24.53
N PRO A 47 -23.67 7.68 24.91
CA PRO A 47 -23.88 8.82 24.03
C PRO A 47 -22.68 9.78 24.03
N GLY A 48 -22.66 10.65 23.02
CA GLY A 48 -21.71 11.76 22.93
C GLY A 48 -20.25 11.35 22.78
N LYS A 49 -19.35 12.28 23.12
CA LYS A 49 -17.91 12.13 22.91
C LYS A 49 -17.32 10.92 23.65
N ALA A 50 -17.78 10.64 24.87
CA ALA A 50 -17.26 9.53 25.66
C ALA A 50 -17.51 8.16 24.98
N GLY A 51 -18.72 7.97 24.44
CA GLY A 51 -19.04 6.76 23.68
C GLY A 51 -18.29 6.65 22.36
N LEU A 52 -18.14 7.76 21.63
CA LEU A 52 -17.32 7.80 20.41
C LEU A 52 -15.90 7.29 20.69
N LEU A 53 -15.25 7.80 21.75
CA LEU A 53 -13.89 7.37 22.12
C LEU A 53 -13.84 5.87 22.47
N GLY A 54 -14.87 5.35 23.15
CA GLY A 54 -15.02 3.92 23.41
C GLY A 54 -15.11 3.09 22.13
N ARG A 55 -16.00 3.47 21.21
CA ARG A 55 -16.21 2.79 19.92
C ARG A 55 -14.97 2.83 19.03
N VAL A 56 -14.31 3.98 18.93
CA VAL A 56 -13.04 4.18 18.21
C VAL A 56 -11.93 3.29 18.79
N ARG A 57 -11.86 3.15 20.11
CA ARG A 57 -10.89 2.27 20.76
C ARG A 57 -11.14 0.80 20.42
N LEU A 58 -12.40 0.35 20.42
CA LEU A 58 -12.78 -1.02 20.06
C LEU A 58 -12.54 -1.32 18.57
N ALA A 59 -12.77 -0.34 17.70
CA ALA A 59 -12.58 -0.48 16.26
C ALA A 59 -11.16 -0.93 15.88
N ARG A 60 -10.13 -0.40 16.54
CA ARG A 60 -8.73 -0.77 16.30
C ARG A 60 -8.45 -2.25 16.59
N ASP A 61 -9.11 -2.82 17.59
CA ASP A 61 -8.94 -4.21 18.04
C ASP A 61 -10.05 -5.15 17.51
N VAL A 62 -10.83 -4.73 16.51
CA VAL A 62 -11.89 -5.58 15.94
C VAL A 62 -11.41 -6.95 15.42
N PRO A 63 -10.18 -7.14 14.88
CA PRO A 63 -9.70 -8.48 14.55
C PRO A 63 -9.64 -9.40 15.77
N PHE A 64 -9.08 -8.90 16.87
CA PHE A 64 -8.98 -9.65 18.13
C PHE A 64 -10.37 -9.97 18.69
N LEU A 65 -11.27 -8.99 18.70
CA LEU A 65 -12.66 -9.17 19.14
C LEU A 65 -13.38 -10.23 18.30
N PHE A 66 -13.21 -10.22 16.98
CA PHE A 66 -13.86 -11.19 16.09
C PHE A 66 -13.35 -12.62 16.30
N GLU A 67 -12.08 -12.79 16.65
CA GLU A 67 -11.50 -14.10 16.95
C GLU A 67 -11.99 -14.69 18.27
N HIS A 68 -12.33 -13.85 19.25
CA HIS A 68 -12.70 -14.29 20.61
C HIS A 68 -14.20 -14.17 20.91
N ALA A 69 -14.95 -13.42 20.09
CA ALA A 69 -16.38 -13.19 20.22
C ALA A 69 -17.01 -12.82 18.86
N PRO A 70 -17.04 -13.73 17.88
CA PRO A 70 -17.49 -13.43 16.52
C PRO A 70 -18.95 -12.99 16.46
N ASN A 71 -19.87 -13.59 17.23
CA ASN A 71 -21.29 -13.21 17.16
C ASN A 71 -21.52 -11.83 17.77
N TRP A 72 -20.91 -11.55 18.93
CA TRP A 72 -21.01 -10.24 19.53
C TRP A 72 -20.36 -9.16 18.65
N THR A 73 -19.16 -9.44 18.12
CA THR A 73 -18.45 -8.49 17.24
C THR A 73 -19.24 -8.21 15.97
N THR A 74 -19.85 -9.24 15.37
CA THR A 74 -20.68 -9.10 14.17
C THR A 74 -21.93 -8.27 14.44
N SER A 75 -22.56 -8.44 15.61
CA SER A 75 -23.81 -7.73 15.93
C SER A 75 -23.60 -6.32 16.48
N ARG A 76 -22.46 -6.02 17.12
CA ARG A 76 -22.26 -4.78 17.87
C ARG A 76 -21.15 -3.89 17.34
N VAL A 77 -20.08 -4.47 16.78
CA VAL A 77 -18.90 -3.71 16.34
C VAL A 77 -18.86 -3.53 14.83
N VAL A 78 -19.17 -4.57 14.06
CA VAL A 78 -19.23 -4.49 12.58
C VAL A 78 -20.16 -3.38 12.07
N PRO A 79 -21.37 -3.15 12.63
CA PRO A 79 -22.26 -2.08 12.18
C PRO A 79 -21.65 -0.67 12.33
N LEU A 80 -20.65 -0.49 13.20
CA LEU A 80 -19.98 0.80 13.38
C LEU A 80 -19.14 1.21 12.16
N PHE A 81 -18.76 0.25 11.32
CA PHE A 81 -18.01 0.49 10.08
C PHE A 81 -18.91 0.87 8.90
N ASP A 82 -20.23 0.69 9.02
CA ASP A 82 -21.18 1.10 7.99
C ASP A 82 -21.25 2.63 7.93
N TRP A 83 -21.24 3.19 6.72
CA TRP A 83 -21.25 4.64 6.52
C TRP A 83 -22.57 5.32 6.89
N ALA A 84 -23.64 4.57 7.21
CA ALA A 84 -24.83 5.09 7.86
C ALA A 84 -24.57 5.47 9.33
N SER A 85 -23.50 4.94 9.95
CA SER A 85 -23.06 5.35 11.27
C SER A 85 -22.38 6.73 11.22
N PRO A 86 -22.74 7.68 12.10
CA PRO A 86 -22.07 8.98 12.17
C PRO A 86 -20.59 8.86 12.60
N ASP A 87 -20.21 7.73 13.21
CA ASP A 87 -18.86 7.51 13.72
C ASP A 87 -17.94 6.80 12.71
N ALA A 88 -18.47 6.40 11.55
CA ALA A 88 -17.79 5.53 10.59
C ALA A 88 -16.39 6.06 10.19
N ALA A 89 -16.27 7.36 9.90
CA ALA A 89 -14.97 7.97 9.55
C ALA A 89 -13.93 7.82 10.68
N SER A 90 -14.34 8.04 11.93
CA SER A 90 -13.45 7.91 13.10
C SER A 90 -13.10 6.45 13.40
N VAL A 91 -14.07 5.56 13.26
CA VAL A 91 -13.93 4.10 13.42
C VAL A 91 -12.99 3.52 12.38
N TRP A 92 -13.13 3.93 11.11
CA TRP A 92 -12.21 3.56 10.04
C TRP A 92 -10.82 4.15 10.28
N SER A 93 -10.68 5.44 10.60
CA SER A 93 -9.37 6.03 10.88
C SER A 93 -8.63 5.30 12.00
N ALA A 94 -9.33 4.81 13.03
CA ALA A 94 -8.74 4.00 14.10
C ALA A 94 -8.07 2.70 13.60
N ARG A 95 -8.57 2.09 12.51
CA ARG A 95 -8.03 0.84 11.97
C ARG A 95 -6.60 0.97 11.45
N LYS A 96 -6.13 2.17 11.11
CA LYS A 96 -4.74 2.38 10.67
C LYS A 96 -3.71 2.01 11.76
N TYR A 97 -4.14 2.04 13.03
CA TYR A 97 -3.35 1.64 14.20
C TYR A 97 -3.46 0.15 14.55
N SER A 98 -4.20 -0.62 13.75
CA SER A 98 -4.27 -2.07 13.88
C SER A 98 -3.08 -2.71 13.20
N SER A 99 -2.44 -3.67 13.88
CA SER A 99 -1.35 -4.47 13.31
C SER A 99 -1.85 -5.59 12.39
N TYR A 100 -3.16 -5.85 12.35
CA TYR A 100 -3.75 -6.94 11.59
C TYR A 100 -5.04 -6.51 10.86
N ILE A 101 -5.18 -6.96 9.60
CA ILE A 101 -6.35 -6.67 8.75
C ILE A 101 -7.60 -7.43 9.25
N GLY A 102 -7.39 -8.59 9.89
CA GLY A 102 -8.46 -9.50 10.29
C GLY A 102 -8.65 -10.65 9.31
N SER A 103 -9.36 -11.69 9.74
CA SER A 103 -9.59 -12.88 8.92
C SER A 103 -10.40 -12.59 7.65
N PRO A 104 -10.35 -13.48 6.63
CA PRO A 104 -11.19 -13.36 5.43
C PRO A 104 -12.68 -13.20 5.72
N LYS A 105 -13.18 -13.90 6.75
CA LYS A 105 -14.58 -13.81 7.20
C LYS A 105 -14.90 -12.42 7.74
N LEU A 106 -14.05 -11.87 8.62
CA LEU A 106 -14.22 -10.51 9.14
C LEU A 106 -14.15 -9.47 7.99
N PHE A 107 -13.15 -9.59 7.11
CA PHE A 107 -13.02 -8.69 5.97
C PHE A 107 -14.27 -8.74 5.08
N GLY A 108 -14.83 -9.93 4.83
CA GLY A 108 -16.08 -10.09 4.08
C GLY A 108 -17.24 -9.29 4.66
N LEU A 109 -17.37 -9.22 5.98
CA LEU A 109 -18.42 -8.46 6.67
C LEU A 109 -18.26 -6.94 6.50
N ILE A 110 -17.03 -6.44 6.38
CA ILE A 110 -16.73 -5.00 6.27
C ILE A 110 -16.29 -4.58 4.86
N LYS A 111 -16.29 -5.48 3.87
CA LYS A 111 -15.72 -5.23 2.53
C LYS A 111 -16.39 -4.07 1.83
N GLN A 112 -17.72 -4.05 1.82
CA GLN A 112 -18.47 -3.01 1.11
C GLN A 112 -18.18 -1.61 1.68
N PRO A 113 -18.30 -1.36 3.00
CA PRO A 113 -17.92 -0.06 3.55
C PRO A 113 -16.42 0.24 3.38
N PHE A 114 -15.54 -0.78 3.43
CA PHE A 114 -14.10 -0.61 3.15
C PHE A 114 -13.86 -0.05 1.74
N LEU A 115 -14.48 -0.63 0.70
CA LEU A 115 -14.32 -0.18 -0.68
C LEU A 115 -14.96 1.19 -0.93
N GLN A 116 -16.09 1.48 -0.28
CA GLN A 116 -16.76 2.78 -0.39
C GLN A 116 -15.89 3.92 0.14
N MET A 117 -15.04 3.66 1.14
CA MET A 117 -14.14 4.65 1.75
C MET A 117 -13.32 5.44 0.73
N PHE A 118 -12.82 4.77 -0.30
CA PHE A 118 -11.91 5.37 -1.28
C PHE A 118 -12.55 6.47 -2.14
N GLY A 119 -13.88 6.57 -2.16
CA GLY A 119 -14.61 7.65 -2.84
C GLY A 119 -15.11 8.76 -1.91
N ARG A 120 -14.74 8.75 -0.62
CA ARG A 120 -15.29 9.69 0.35
C ARG A 120 -14.37 10.87 0.63
N SER A 121 -14.96 12.05 0.77
CA SER A 121 -14.27 13.31 1.07
C SER A 121 -13.99 13.52 2.57
N ASP A 122 -14.66 12.78 3.46
CA ASP A 122 -14.48 12.86 4.91
C ASP A 122 -13.30 12.02 5.42
N MET A 123 -12.61 11.30 4.53
CA MET A 123 -11.43 10.51 4.83
C MET A 123 -10.15 11.29 4.61
N GLN A 124 -9.20 11.13 5.54
CA GLN A 124 -7.89 11.76 5.40
C GLN A 124 -7.04 11.01 4.37
N ALA A 125 -6.22 11.74 3.61
CA ALA A 125 -5.35 11.16 2.60
C ALA A 125 -4.41 10.07 3.16
N GLN A 126 -3.85 10.28 4.36
CA GLN A 126 -2.99 9.31 5.04
C GLN A 126 -3.71 8.01 5.38
N ASP A 127 -5.00 8.09 5.70
CA ASP A 127 -5.82 6.91 5.97
C ASP A 127 -6.02 6.13 4.66
N LEU A 128 -6.36 6.83 3.57
CA LEU A 128 -6.52 6.21 2.24
C LEU A 128 -5.21 5.57 1.73
N GLU A 129 -4.07 6.20 1.95
CA GLU A 129 -2.74 5.63 1.69
C GLU A 129 -2.57 4.30 2.44
N LYS A 130 -2.90 4.27 3.74
CA LYS A 130 -2.78 3.04 4.54
C LYS A 130 -3.72 1.94 4.05
N PHE A 131 -4.95 2.28 3.70
CA PHE A 131 -5.92 1.30 3.22
C PHE A 131 -5.63 0.82 1.80
N ALA A 132 -4.96 1.62 0.96
CA ALA A 132 -4.42 1.17 -0.31
C ALA A 132 -3.31 0.11 -0.12
N GLU A 133 -2.44 0.26 0.90
CA GLU A 133 -1.48 -0.79 1.27
C GLU A 133 -2.19 -2.07 1.72
N TRP A 134 -3.28 -1.96 2.48
CA TRP A 134 -4.05 -3.12 2.96
C TRP A 134 -4.70 -3.87 1.81
N LEU A 135 -5.36 -3.14 0.90
CA LEU A 135 -5.92 -3.69 -0.34
C LEU A 135 -4.87 -4.46 -1.12
N THR A 136 -3.67 -3.88 -1.27
CA THR A 136 -2.55 -4.54 -1.96
C THR A 136 -2.06 -5.78 -1.20
N THR A 137 -1.96 -5.69 0.13
CA THR A 137 -1.53 -6.80 1.01
C THR A 137 -2.49 -7.98 0.94
N ILE A 138 -3.80 -7.71 0.92
CA ILE A 138 -4.84 -8.73 0.79
C ILE A 138 -4.67 -9.48 -0.54
N LEU A 139 -4.47 -8.77 -1.64
CA LEU A 139 -4.35 -9.40 -2.96
C LEU A 139 -3.04 -10.17 -3.12
N ILE A 140 -1.93 -9.64 -2.57
CA ILE A 140 -0.69 -10.40 -2.45
C ILE A 140 -0.94 -11.71 -1.68
N ALA A 141 -1.64 -11.66 -0.54
CA ALA A 141 -1.93 -12.86 0.25
C ALA A 141 -2.83 -13.86 -0.50
N ASN A 142 -3.82 -13.38 -1.25
CA ASN A 142 -4.66 -14.20 -2.10
C ASN A 142 -3.85 -14.91 -3.20
N HIS A 143 -2.99 -14.18 -3.91
CA HIS A 143 -2.15 -14.75 -4.98
C HIS A 143 -1.05 -15.67 -4.45
N ALA A 144 -0.39 -15.30 -3.34
CA ALA A 144 0.74 -16.05 -2.80
C ALA A 144 0.35 -17.30 -2.01
N LYS A 145 -0.80 -17.26 -1.32
CA LYS A 145 -1.18 -18.28 -0.32
C LYS A 145 -2.61 -18.77 -0.42
N ALA A 146 -3.37 -18.35 -1.44
CA ALA A 146 -4.82 -18.63 -1.53
C ALA A 146 -5.55 -18.27 -0.22
N ALA A 147 -5.22 -17.11 0.35
CA ALA A 147 -5.69 -16.69 1.68
C ALA A 147 -7.22 -16.55 1.80
N GLY A 148 -7.95 -16.54 0.68
CA GLY A 148 -9.41 -16.64 0.65
C GLY A 148 -10.14 -15.35 1.01
N TYR A 149 -9.46 -14.20 1.00
CA TYR A 149 -10.13 -12.91 1.19
C TYR A 149 -11.08 -12.65 0.03
N PRO A 150 -12.34 -12.25 0.28
CA PRO A 150 -13.34 -12.04 -0.76
C PRO A 150 -13.16 -10.70 -1.51
N LEU A 151 -11.93 -10.36 -1.91
CA LEU A 151 -11.59 -9.14 -2.64
C LEU A 151 -11.14 -9.49 -4.06
N LEU A 152 -11.81 -8.91 -5.06
CA LEU A 152 -11.43 -9.06 -6.47
C LEU A 152 -10.48 -7.92 -6.91
N ASP A 153 -9.59 -8.24 -7.85
CA ASP A 153 -8.69 -7.27 -8.47
C ASP A 153 -9.45 -6.07 -9.09
N THR A 154 -10.60 -6.34 -9.71
CA THR A 154 -11.43 -5.30 -10.32
C THR A 154 -12.09 -4.38 -9.30
N GLU A 155 -12.51 -4.91 -8.15
CA GLU A 155 -13.03 -4.13 -7.03
C GLU A 155 -11.92 -3.23 -6.46
N ALA A 156 -10.73 -3.80 -6.28
CA ALA A 156 -9.54 -3.08 -5.83
C ALA A 156 -9.13 -1.96 -6.80
N ARG A 157 -9.05 -2.26 -8.10
CA ARG A 157 -8.78 -1.24 -9.13
C ARG A 157 -9.83 -0.13 -9.11
N SER A 158 -11.12 -0.49 -9.01
CA SER A 158 -12.20 0.51 -8.96
C SER A 158 -12.12 1.40 -7.72
N ALA A 159 -11.65 0.87 -6.59
CA ALA A 159 -11.40 1.66 -5.39
C ALA A 159 -10.21 2.61 -5.59
N LEU A 160 -9.09 2.12 -6.10
CA LEU A 160 -7.89 2.92 -6.36
C LEU A 160 -8.12 4.04 -7.38
N ARG A 161 -8.99 3.84 -8.39
CA ARG A 161 -9.38 4.88 -9.36
C ARG A 161 -10.05 6.10 -8.71
N LYS A 162 -10.63 5.95 -7.52
CA LYS A 162 -11.27 7.04 -6.77
C LYS A 162 -10.28 7.81 -5.89
N THR A 163 -9.03 7.33 -5.81
CA THR A 163 -7.95 7.94 -5.02
C THR A 163 -7.00 8.76 -5.89
N GLY A 164 -6.22 9.63 -5.26
CA GLY A 164 -5.15 10.38 -5.93
C GLY A 164 -3.82 9.61 -5.98
N GLY A 165 -2.83 10.18 -6.68
CA GLY A 165 -1.52 9.55 -6.93
C GLY A 165 -0.76 9.07 -5.68
N ARG A 166 -0.94 9.69 -4.52
CA ARG A 166 -0.28 9.26 -3.26
C ARG A 166 -0.67 7.84 -2.82
N SER A 167 -1.94 7.47 -2.96
CA SER A 167 -2.39 6.11 -2.64
C SER A 167 -1.78 5.08 -3.60
N LEU A 168 -1.56 5.45 -4.87
CA LEU A 168 -0.85 4.60 -5.84
C LEU A 168 0.63 4.44 -5.49
N SER A 169 1.27 5.48 -4.95
CA SER A 169 2.63 5.36 -4.39
C SER A 169 2.67 4.31 -3.26
N SER A 170 1.67 4.28 -2.36
CA SER A 170 1.58 3.26 -1.31
C SER A 170 1.40 1.85 -1.87
N VAL A 171 0.59 1.68 -2.92
CA VAL A 171 0.45 0.41 -3.66
C VAL A 171 1.80 -0.03 -4.24
N GLY A 172 2.47 0.87 -4.97
CA GLY A 172 3.76 0.60 -5.58
C GLY A 172 4.83 0.25 -4.54
N HIS A 173 4.85 0.97 -3.42
CA HIS A 173 5.74 0.69 -2.30
C HIS A 173 5.52 -0.71 -1.72
N ARG A 174 4.25 -1.10 -1.47
CA ARG A 174 3.93 -2.43 -0.94
C ARG A 174 4.35 -3.55 -1.89
N LEU A 175 4.16 -3.37 -3.21
CA LEU A 175 4.62 -4.32 -4.22
C LEU A 175 6.14 -4.40 -4.30
N ALA A 176 6.85 -3.27 -4.16
CA ALA A 176 8.30 -3.25 -4.12
C ALA A 176 8.85 -3.99 -2.89
N VAL A 177 8.22 -3.81 -1.72
CA VAL A 177 8.56 -4.56 -0.50
C VAL A 177 8.31 -6.06 -0.69
N GLU A 178 7.21 -6.44 -1.34
CA GLU A 178 6.93 -7.85 -1.63
C GLU A 178 7.97 -8.48 -2.56
N MET A 179 8.39 -7.76 -3.61
CA MET A 179 9.49 -8.22 -4.47
C MET A 179 10.79 -8.30 -3.69
N GLN A 180 11.13 -7.29 -2.90
CA GLN A 180 12.38 -7.23 -2.13
C GLN A 180 12.50 -8.39 -1.14
N GLY A 181 11.39 -8.81 -0.52
CA GLY A 181 11.36 -9.91 0.44
C GLY A 181 11.59 -11.31 -0.16
N ALA A 182 11.48 -11.47 -1.49
CA ALA A 182 11.82 -12.73 -2.15
C ALA A 182 13.33 -12.90 -2.32
N LYS A 183 13.82 -14.13 -2.19
CA LYS A 183 15.21 -14.48 -2.47
C LYS A 183 15.52 -14.34 -3.96
N SER A 184 16.79 -14.21 -4.33
CA SER A 184 17.24 -13.99 -5.71
C SER A 184 16.70 -15.06 -6.67
N GLU A 185 16.80 -16.33 -6.29
CA GLU A 185 16.33 -17.49 -7.06
C GLU A 185 14.79 -17.57 -7.19
N GLU A 186 14.06 -16.84 -6.35
CA GLU A 186 12.60 -16.82 -6.35
C GLU A 186 12.01 -15.61 -7.08
N LYS A 187 12.84 -14.65 -7.52
CA LYS A 187 12.38 -13.36 -8.07
C LYS A 187 11.48 -13.54 -9.29
N ILE A 188 11.87 -14.39 -10.25
CA ILE A 188 11.09 -14.67 -11.46
C ILE A 188 9.72 -15.24 -11.08
N LYS A 189 9.71 -16.29 -10.24
CA LYS A 189 8.47 -16.91 -9.77
C LYS A 189 7.59 -15.91 -9.01
N ARG A 190 8.18 -15.09 -8.12
CA ARG A 190 7.47 -14.08 -7.34
C ARG A 190 6.80 -13.04 -8.23
N TRP A 191 7.50 -12.58 -9.26
CA TRP A 191 6.93 -11.67 -10.25
C TRP A 191 5.76 -12.34 -11.00
N GLN A 192 5.98 -13.53 -11.56
CA GLN A 192 5.01 -14.18 -12.43
C GLN A 192 3.74 -14.63 -11.70
N THR A 193 3.82 -15.06 -10.44
CA THR A 193 2.67 -15.62 -9.72
C THR A 193 2.00 -14.65 -8.75
N VAL A 194 2.71 -13.62 -8.28
CA VAL A 194 2.20 -12.70 -7.26
C VAL A 194 2.23 -11.25 -7.73
N VAL A 195 3.41 -10.65 -7.86
CA VAL A 195 3.51 -9.18 -8.00
C VAL A 195 3.03 -8.70 -9.36
N GLY A 196 3.42 -9.38 -10.45
CA GLY A 196 2.98 -9.07 -11.80
C GLY A 196 1.46 -9.20 -11.97
N PRO A 197 0.83 -10.33 -11.58
CA PRO A 197 -0.62 -10.48 -11.56
C PRO A 197 -1.33 -9.40 -10.73
N VAL A 198 -0.91 -9.17 -9.48
CA VAL A 198 -1.53 -8.15 -8.62
C VAL A 198 -1.39 -6.76 -9.24
N PHE A 199 -0.21 -6.37 -9.72
CA PHE A 199 0.00 -5.09 -10.38
C PHE A 199 -0.93 -4.91 -11.57
N ARG A 200 -0.95 -5.87 -12.51
CA ARG A 200 -1.83 -5.82 -13.68
C ARG A 200 -3.30 -5.78 -13.26
N GLY A 201 -3.68 -6.47 -12.20
CA GLY A 201 -5.03 -6.56 -11.68
C GLY A 201 -5.53 -5.26 -11.04
N ILE A 202 -4.68 -4.51 -10.34
CA ILE A 202 -5.12 -3.36 -9.54
C ILE A 202 -4.65 -2.00 -10.01
N TRP A 203 -3.53 -1.93 -10.75
CA TRP A 203 -3.02 -0.64 -11.19
C TRP A 203 -4.02 0.02 -12.14
N PRO A 204 -4.42 1.29 -11.90
CA PRO A 204 -5.30 1.99 -12.82
C PRO A 204 -4.66 2.16 -14.19
N LEU A 205 -5.46 2.08 -15.25
CA LEU A 205 -5.00 2.24 -16.64
C LEU A 205 -5.24 3.66 -17.17
N ASP A 206 -5.95 4.49 -16.42
CA ASP A 206 -6.24 5.87 -16.80
C ASP A 206 -4.95 6.69 -16.85
N VAL A 207 -4.76 7.41 -17.96
CA VAL A 207 -3.60 8.28 -18.16
C VAL A 207 -3.57 9.38 -17.09
N GLU A 208 -4.74 9.90 -16.69
CA GLU A 208 -4.87 10.96 -15.68
C GLU A 208 -4.39 10.53 -14.28
N LEU A 209 -4.38 9.23 -14.00
CA LEU A 209 -3.90 8.68 -12.72
C LEU A 209 -2.41 8.34 -12.75
N GLN A 210 -1.78 8.29 -13.93
CA GLN A 210 -0.35 8.17 -14.03
C GLN A 210 0.26 9.53 -13.72
N THR A 211 0.83 9.65 -12.52
CA THR A 211 1.44 10.89 -12.03
C THR A 211 2.87 10.64 -11.57
N PRO A 212 3.75 11.66 -11.60
CA PRO A 212 5.12 11.52 -11.12
C PRO A 212 5.22 11.02 -9.66
N ALA A 213 4.18 11.23 -8.85
CA ALA A 213 4.13 10.80 -7.45
C ALA A 213 4.36 9.28 -7.27
N ALA A 214 3.95 8.46 -8.25
CA ALA A 214 4.11 7.01 -8.18
C ALA A 214 5.44 6.52 -8.78
N THR A 215 6.12 7.33 -9.61
CA THR A 215 7.30 6.95 -10.39
C THR A 215 8.40 6.33 -9.54
N PHE A 216 8.75 6.97 -8.42
CA PHE A 216 9.77 6.44 -7.52
C PHE A 216 9.44 5.02 -7.05
N THR A 217 8.17 4.76 -6.69
CA THR A 217 7.74 3.45 -6.20
C THR A 217 7.65 2.40 -7.29
N LEU A 218 7.25 2.78 -8.51
CA LEU A 218 7.28 1.91 -9.69
C LEU A 218 8.71 1.47 -10.03
N VAL A 219 9.65 2.42 -10.02
CA VAL A 219 11.08 2.12 -10.21
C VAL A 219 11.58 1.21 -9.11
N ARG A 220 11.17 1.41 -7.85
CA ARG A 220 11.54 0.49 -6.76
C ARG A 220 11.04 -0.95 -6.97
N ILE A 221 9.88 -1.17 -7.60
CA ILE A 221 9.45 -2.53 -7.98
C ILE A 221 10.46 -3.13 -8.96
N LEU A 222 10.84 -2.37 -9.99
CA LEU A 222 11.80 -2.80 -11.01
C LEU A 222 13.19 -3.10 -10.42
N LEU A 223 13.70 -2.22 -9.56
CA LEU A 223 14.98 -2.44 -8.88
C LEU A 223 14.94 -3.63 -7.91
N ALA A 224 13.78 -3.96 -7.36
CA ALA A 224 13.61 -5.13 -6.49
C ALA A 224 13.41 -6.44 -7.27
N ALA A 225 13.23 -6.38 -8.60
CA ALA A 225 12.83 -7.50 -9.44
C ALA A 225 13.95 -8.50 -9.73
N GLY A 226 15.22 -8.14 -9.53
CA GLY A 226 16.36 -9.03 -9.82
C GLY A 226 16.30 -9.58 -11.24
N GLU A 227 16.45 -10.90 -11.41
CA GLU A 227 16.39 -11.57 -12.72
C GLU A 227 15.02 -11.42 -13.42
N ALA A 228 13.95 -11.09 -12.69
CA ALA A 228 12.64 -10.81 -13.29
C ALA A 228 12.55 -9.42 -13.93
N PHE A 229 13.60 -8.59 -13.83
CA PHE A 229 13.62 -7.23 -14.33
C PHE A 229 13.19 -7.08 -15.80
N PRO A 230 13.62 -7.92 -16.77
CA PRO A 230 13.21 -7.77 -18.17
C PRO A 230 11.68 -7.89 -18.33
N GLU A 231 11.06 -8.89 -17.72
CA GLU A 231 9.61 -9.10 -17.75
C GLU A 231 8.85 -8.00 -17.00
N ALA A 232 9.41 -7.53 -15.88
CA ALA A 232 8.79 -6.48 -15.09
C ALA A 232 8.84 -5.13 -15.79
N ALA A 233 9.94 -4.83 -16.47
CA ALA A 233 10.15 -3.59 -17.22
C ALA A 233 9.08 -3.42 -18.32
N ASP A 234 8.76 -4.49 -19.04
CA ASP A 234 7.72 -4.46 -20.09
C ASP A 234 6.33 -4.09 -19.56
N VAL A 235 6.05 -4.41 -18.29
CA VAL A 235 4.75 -4.13 -17.65
C VAL A 235 4.73 -2.78 -16.97
N ILE A 236 5.83 -2.38 -16.30
CA ILE A 236 5.84 -1.22 -15.41
C ILE A 236 6.22 0.08 -16.13
N ILE A 237 7.19 0.03 -17.07
CA ILE A 237 7.68 1.24 -17.75
C ILE A 237 6.56 2.07 -18.41
N PRO A 238 5.53 1.47 -19.05
CA PRO A 238 4.43 2.24 -19.63
C PRO A 238 3.67 3.16 -18.65
N PHE A 239 3.75 2.89 -17.34
CA PHE A 239 3.09 3.66 -16.29
C PHE A 239 4.01 4.69 -15.62
N ILE A 240 5.31 4.68 -15.93
CA ILE A 240 6.25 5.66 -15.40
C ILE A 240 6.02 7.01 -16.06
N GLN A 241 5.85 8.04 -15.23
CA GLN A 241 5.87 9.43 -15.67
C GLN A 241 7.22 10.07 -15.31
N PRO A 242 7.67 11.08 -16.08
CA PRO A 242 8.88 11.82 -15.75
C PRO A 242 8.84 12.33 -14.30
N ASP A 243 9.90 12.03 -13.54
CA ASP A 243 10.01 12.46 -12.14
C ASP A 243 10.43 13.94 -12.07
N ASP A 244 10.14 14.61 -10.95
CA ASP A 244 10.65 15.97 -10.72
C ASP A 244 12.19 15.89 -10.64
N PRO A 245 12.94 16.58 -11.53
CA PRO A 245 14.40 16.60 -11.47
C PRO A 245 14.97 17.07 -10.13
N ARG A 246 14.17 17.80 -9.33
CA ARG A 246 14.54 18.27 -7.98
C ARG A 246 14.41 17.19 -6.90
N SER A 247 13.63 16.14 -7.12
CA SER A 247 13.49 15.01 -6.18
C SER A 247 14.81 14.25 -6.05
N GLN A 248 15.60 14.16 -7.13
CA GLN A 248 16.92 13.51 -7.26
C GLN A 248 17.00 12.03 -6.82
N SER A 249 15.96 11.48 -6.20
CA SER A 249 15.96 10.19 -5.53
C SER A 249 15.83 8.99 -6.46
N THR A 250 15.05 9.12 -7.54
CA THR A 250 14.77 8.02 -8.47
C THR A 250 16.00 7.64 -9.29
N ILE A 251 16.61 8.61 -9.99
CA ILE A 251 17.80 8.36 -10.81
C ILE A 251 19.00 7.96 -9.93
N HIS A 252 19.15 8.56 -8.75
CA HIS A 252 20.16 8.11 -7.79
C HIS A 252 19.97 6.63 -7.41
N SER A 253 18.74 6.21 -7.13
CA SER A 253 18.45 4.80 -6.81
C SER A 253 18.76 3.85 -7.98
N ILE A 254 18.53 4.29 -9.22
CA ILE A 254 18.93 3.54 -10.42
C ILE A 254 20.47 3.49 -10.52
N ALA A 255 21.16 4.59 -10.25
CA ALA A 255 22.63 4.67 -10.29
C ALA A 255 23.31 3.78 -9.25
N GLU A 256 22.69 3.57 -8.09
CA GLU A 256 23.16 2.67 -7.02
C GLU A 256 22.64 1.23 -7.14
N ALA A 257 21.84 0.91 -8.16
CA ALA A 257 21.26 -0.41 -8.29
C ALA A 257 22.31 -1.52 -8.52
N ASP A 258 21.93 -2.77 -8.24
CA ASP A 258 22.78 -3.92 -8.48
C ASP A 258 23.19 -4.00 -9.96
N GLU A 259 24.47 -4.31 -10.21
CA GLU A 259 25.00 -4.46 -11.57
C GLU A 259 24.29 -5.59 -12.34
N ALA A 260 23.82 -6.62 -11.63
CA ALA A 260 23.07 -7.72 -12.23
C ALA A 260 21.82 -7.24 -13.00
N LEU A 261 21.16 -6.16 -12.55
CA LEU A 261 20.02 -5.57 -13.26
C LEU A 261 20.41 -4.93 -14.58
N TYR A 262 21.56 -4.23 -14.59
CA TYR A 262 22.11 -3.63 -15.81
C TYR A 262 22.51 -4.71 -16.81
N GLN A 263 23.06 -5.83 -16.35
CA GLN A 263 23.45 -6.97 -17.18
C GLN A 263 22.24 -7.76 -17.70
N ALA A 264 21.18 -7.90 -16.90
CA ALA A 264 19.99 -8.68 -17.25
C ALA A 264 19.22 -8.11 -18.45
N ALA A 265 19.03 -6.78 -18.51
CA ALA A 265 18.43 -6.12 -19.68
C ALA A 265 18.94 -4.67 -19.85
N PRO A 266 20.13 -4.48 -20.45
CA PRO A 266 20.72 -3.16 -20.65
C PRO A 266 19.80 -2.18 -21.41
N SER A 267 19.10 -2.66 -22.43
CA SER A 267 18.18 -1.83 -23.23
C SER A 267 16.96 -1.36 -22.41
N LYS A 268 16.39 -2.24 -21.58
CA LYS A 268 15.26 -1.91 -20.70
C LYS A 268 15.67 -0.99 -19.55
N MET A 269 16.90 -1.12 -19.06
CA MET A 269 17.50 -0.20 -18.11
C MET A 269 17.59 1.22 -18.71
N LEU A 270 18.02 1.33 -19.97
CA LEU A 270 18.01 2.60 -20.71
C LEU A 270 16.59 3.15 -20.90
N ASP A 271 15.62 2.30 -21.28
CA ASP A 271 14.22 2.71 -21.45
C ASP A 271 13.60 3.23 -20.15
N MET A 272 13.92 2.59 -19.01
CA MET A 272 13.50 3.06 -17.69
C MET A 272 14.09 4.45 -17.39
N MET A 273 15.38 4.68 -17.64
CA MET A 273 15.99 6.01 -17.46
C MET A 273 15.33 7.06 -18.35
N VAL A 274 15.03 6.72 -19.62
CA VAL A 274 14.30 7.62 -20.53
C VAL A 274 12.93 8.00 -19.97
N ALA A 275 12.17 7.01 -19.49
CA ALA A 275 10.84 7.24 -18.92
C ALA A 275 10.88 8.13 -17.66
N VAL A 276 11.87 7.93 -16.79
CA VAL A 276 12.04 8.72 -15.56
C VAL A 276 12.52 10.14 -15.85
N VAL A 277 13.43 10.34 -16.80
CA VAL A 277 13.99 11.66 -17.11
C VAL A 277 13.04 12.53 -17.92
N GLY A 278 12.32 11.95 -18.89
CA GLY A 278 11.43 12.70 -19.79
C GLY A 278 12.13 13.86 -20.49
N ASP A 279 11.56 15.06 -20.35
CA ASP A 279 12.08 16.31 -20.92
C ASP A 279 12.57 17.28 -19.83
N ALA A 280 13.34 16.75 -18.86
CA ALA A 280 14.01 17.55 -17.83
C ALA A 280 14.89 18.66 -18.44
N PRO A 281 15.19 19.75 -17.70
CA PRO A 281 16.18 20.73 -18.15
C PRO A 281 17.55 20.10 -18.41
N LEU A 282 18.28 20.64 -19.40
CA LEU A 282 19.64 20.17 -19.70
C LEU A 282 20.56 20.34 -18.49
N GLY A 283 21.37 19.32 -18.23
CA GLY A 283 22.32 19.31 -17.11
C GLY A 283 21.69 19.33 -15.71
N SER A 284 20.40 19.03 -15.53
CA SER A 284 19.74 19.11 -14.22
C SER A 284 19.59 17.79 -13.49
N VAL A 285 19.87 16.65 -14.13
CA VAL A 285 19.59 15.32 -13.56
C VAL A 285 20.82 14.76 -12.87
N TYR A 286 20.82 14.85 -11.54
CA TYR A 286 21.86 14.29 -10.69
C TYR A 286 21.95 12.76 -10.79
N ALA A 287 23.16 12.21 -10.65
CA ALA A 287 23.50 10.79 -10.75
C ALA A 287 23.22 10.09 -12.11
N LEU A 288 22.61 10.78 -13.09
CA LEU A 288 22.35 10.22 -14.42
C LEU A 288 23.66 9.85 -15.14
N GLY A 289 24.69 10.68 -15.03
CA GLY A 289 26.01 10.42 -15.63
C GLY A 289 26.64 9.13 -15.10
N LYS A 290 26.51 8.88 -13.78
CA LYS A 290 26.98 7.63 -13.15
C LYS A 290 26.22 6.43 -13.71
N ALA A 291 24.89 6.49 -13.77
CA ALA A 291 24.05 5.42 -14.28
C ALA A 291 24.33 5.09 -15.75
N LEU A 292 24.44 6.11 -16.61
CA LEU A 292 24.79 5.96 -18.03
C LEU A 292 26.21 5.40 -18.23
N SER A 293 27.17 5.83 -17.41
CA SER A 293 28.54 5.32 -17.47
C SER A 293 28.60 3.82 -17.17
N ARG A 294 27.87 3.35 -16.15
CA ARG A 294 27.73 1.91 -15.85
C ARG A 294 27.13 1.15 -17.02
N LEU A 295 26.04 1.68 -17.59
CA LEU A 295 25.39 1.05 -18.74
C LEU A 295 26.33 0.95 -19.95
N ARG A 296 27.12 1.99 -20.24
CA ARG A 296 28.09 1.98 -21.34
C ARG A 296 29.21 0.96 -21.14
N THR A 297 29.65 0.74 -19.90
CA THR A 297 30.64 -0.30 -19.59
C THR A 297 30.10 -1.69 -19.89
N ILE A 298 28.84 -1.95 -19.55
CA ILE A 298 28.20 -3.27 -19.71
C ILE A 298 27.77 -3.52 -21.16
N SER A 299 27.25 -2.50 -21.83
CA SER A 299 26.79 -2.59 -23.22
C SER A 299 27.28 -1.38 -24.03
N PRO A 300 28.52 -1.42 -24.54
CA PRO A 300 29.11 -0.31 -25.29
C PRO A 300 28.28 0.11 -26.50
N ALA A 301 27.63 -0.84 -27.17
CA ALA A 301 26.77 -0.60 -28.33
C ALA A 301 25.58 0.33 -28.02
N LEU A 302 25.09 0.37 -26.77
CA LEU A 302 24.04 1.31 -26.37
C LEU A 302 24.55 2.74 -26.26
N GLY A 303 25.86 2.94 -26.07
CA GLY A 303 26.48 4.26 -26.01
C GLY A 303 26.23 5.09 -27.26
N ASP A 304 26.20 4.47 -28.43
CA ASP A 304 25.98 5.15 -29.71
C ASP A 304 24.48 5.34 -30.04
N SER A 305 23.58 4.81 -29.20
CA SER A 305 22.16 4.94 -29.42
C SER A 305 21.68 6.39 -29.22
N ARG A 306 20.73 6.82 -30.04
CA ARG A 306 20.12 8.16 -29.93
C ARG A 306 19.53 8.42 -28.55
N LYS A 307 18.93 7.40 -27.91
CA LYS A 307 18.37 7.48 -26.55
C LYS A 307 19.45 7.80 -25.52
N PHE A 308 20.58 7.09 -25.57
CA PHE A 308 21.71 7.30 -24.68
C PHE A 308 22.31 8.69 -24.84
N GLN A 309 22.56 9.11 -26.08
CA GLN A 309 23.12 10.43 -26.38
C GLN A 309 22.19 11.57 -25.93
N LYS A 310 20.86 11.42 -26.10
CA LYS A 310 19.87 12.38 -25.57
C LYS A 310 19.95 12.46 -24.05
N LEU A 311 19.98 11.33 -23.35
CA LEU A 311 20.08 11.30 -21.89
C LEU A 311 21.37 11.92 -21.34
N LEU A 312 22.49 11.74 -22.04
CA LEU A 312 23.77 12.30 -21.64
C LEU A 312 23.73 13.83 -21.53
N ALA A 313 22.93 14.51 -22.38
CA ALA A 313 22.76 15.96 -22.34
C ALA A 313 21.99 16.46 -21.10
N TYR A 314 21.18 15.60 -20.46
CA TYR A 314 20.44 15.93 -19.23
C TYR A 314 21.26 15.68 -17.95
N ALA A 315 22.35 14.92 -18.03
CA ALA A 315 23.17 14.59 -16.87
C ALA A 315 23.83 15.83 -16.28
N SER A 316 23.75 16.00 -14.96
CA SER A 316 24.43 17.10 -14.27
C SER A 316 25.93 17.05 -14.49
N ARG A 317 26.55 18.22 -14.65
CA ARG A 317 28.00 18.37 -14.77
C ARG A 317 28.72 18.33 -13.42
N HIS A 318 28.18 17.67 -12.42
CA HIS A 318 28.81 17.48 -11.10
C HIS A 318 28.27 16.18 -10.52
#